data_AF-A0A7S0CBX0-F1
#
_entry.id   AF-A0A7S0CBX0-F1
#
_cell.length_a   1.000
_cell.length_b   1.000
_cell.length_c   1.000
_cell.angle_alpha   90.00
_cell.angle_beta   90.00
_cell.angle_gamma   90.00
#
_symmetry.space_group_name_H-M   'P 1'
#
loop_
_entity.id
_entity.type
_entity.pdbx_description
1 polymer ?
#
loop_
_entity_poly.entity_id
_entity_poly.type
_entity_poly.pdbx_seq_one_letter_code
_entity_poly.pdbx_strand_id
1 'polypeptide(L)'
;MFYAIMLAGILQMIFGLLRLGVLVKMIPHPVMVGFCNGLGVVIGLAQFNIFKVAGTGDNNHDRRLSEIGGAFLPFTNGTDWCDATMGLWMAFHIGVTLLTYVMFPKITKAIPASLAGIIMSTVV
;
A
#
# COMPACT_ATOMS: atom_id res chain seq x y z
N MET A 1 -15.52 -3.92 6.89
CA MET A 1 -14.93 -3.93 5.52
C MET A 1 -15.26 -5.18 4.72
N PHE A 2 -15.26 -6.39 5.30
CA PHE A 2 -15.63 -7.62 4.58
C PHE A 2 -17.01 -7.55 3.88
N TYR A 3 -18.07 -7.18 4.60
CA TYR A 3 -19.41 -7.00 4.02
C TYR A 3 -19.46 -5.92 2.93
N ALA A 4 -18.68 -4.85 3.08
CA ALA A 4 -18.60 -3.79 2.08
C ALA A 4 -17.92 -4.28 0.78
N ILE A 5 -16.86 -5.08 0.89
CA ILE A 5 -16.19 -5.70 -0.26
C ILE A 5 -17.12 -6.71 -0.96
N MET A 6 -17.83 -7.52 -0.19
CA MET A 6 -18.80 -8.47 -0.72
C MET A 6 -19.94 -7.74 -1.47
N LEU A 7 -20.47 -6.65 -0.90
CA LEU A 7 -21.46 -5.80 -1.55
C LEU A 7 -20.91 -5.17 -2.83
N ALA A 8 -19.68 -4.63 -2.80
CA ALA A 8 -19.03 -4.07 -3.97
C ALA A 8 -18.86 -5.10 -5.10
N GLY A 9 -18.51 -6.34 -4.77
CA GLY A 9 -18.42 -7.44 -5.74
C GLY A 9 -19.76 -7.79 -6.38
N ILE A 10 -20.84 -7.83 -5.59
CA ILE A 10 -22.21 -8.05 -6.10
C ILE A 10 -22.62 -6.91 -7.04
N LEU A 11 -22.37 -5.65 -6.65
CA LEU A 11 -22.66 -4.50 -7.50
C LEU A 11 -21.85 -4.52 -8.81
N GLN A 12 -20.58 -4.90 -8.75
CA GLN A 12 -19.73 -5.05 -9.94
C GLN A 12 -20.28 -6.12 -10.90
N MET A 13 -20.80 -7.24 -10.38
CA MET A 13 -21.48 -8.27 -11.20
C MET A 13 -22.76 -7.74 -11.85
N ILE A 14 -23.60 -7.01 -11.11
CA ILE A 14 -24.84 -6.40 -11.64
C ILE A 14 -24.52 -5.38 -12.74
N PHE A 15 -23.55 -4.49 -12.52
CA PHE A 15 -23.13 -3.51 -13.53
C PHE A 15 -22.49 -4.15 -14.77
N GLY A 16 -21.79 -5.28 -14.59
CA GLY A 16 -21.29 -6.11 -15.68
C GLY A 16 -22.43 -6.70 -16.52
N LEU A 17 -23.47 -7.25 -15.86
CA LEU A 17 -24.64 -7.81 -16.54
C LEU A 17 -25.44 -6.74 -17.31
N LEU A 18 -25.60 -5.55 -16.71
CA LEU A 18 -26.29 -4.41 -17.32
C LEU A 18 -25.46 -3.68 -18.38
N ARG A 19 -24.22 -4.13 -18.66
CA ARG A 19 -23.29 -3.54 -19.64
C ARG A 19 -22.98 -2.04 -19.40
N LEU A 20 -23.08 -1.59 -18.14
CA LEU A 20 -22.80 -0.21 -17.76
C LEU A 20 -21.30 0.15 -17.84
N GLY A 21 -20.44 -0.80 -18.18
CA GLY A 21 -19.01 -0.56 -18.45
C GLY A 21 -18.74 0.44 -19.58
N VAL A 22 -19.72 0.74 -20.44
CA VAL A 22 -19.60 1.81 -21.45
C VAL A 22 -19.42 3.19 -20.82
N LEU A 23 -20.01 3.44 -19.63
CA LEU A 23 -19.89 4.70 -18.90
C LEU A 23 -18.46 4.92 -18.37
N VAL A 24 -17.79 3.85 -17.95
CA VAL A 24 -16.40 3.93 -17.46
C VAL A 24 -15.43 4.33 -18.59
N LYS A 25 -15.74 3.98 -19.84
CA LYS A 25 -14.93 4.37 -21.01
C LYS A 25 -15.03 5.86 -21.34
N MET A 26 -16.02 6.57 -20.80
CA MET A 26 -16.14 8.03 -20.97
C MET A 26 -15.22 8.82 -20.04
N ILE A 27 -14.50 8.15 -19.12
CA ILE A 27 -13.56 8.80 -18.22
C ILE A 27 -12.35 9.29 -19.02
N PRO A 28 -12.04 10.60 -18.99
CA PRO A 28 -10.89 11.15 -19.70
C PRO A 28 -9.57 10.53 -19.19
N HIS A 29 -8.64 10.25 -20.11
CA HIS A 29 -7.30 9.76 -19.78
C HIS A 29 -6.58 10.62 -18.72
N PRO A 30 -6.67 11.97 -18.72
CA PRO A 30 -6.07 12.81 -17.66
C PRO A 30 -6.54 12.45 -16.24
N VAL A 31 -7.81 12.08 -16.06
CA VAL A 31 -8.38 11.75 -14.75
C VAL A 31 -7.80 10.44 -14.23
N MET A 32 -7.64 9.45 -15.11
CA MET A 32 -7.06 8.16 -14.75
C MET A 32 -5.58 8.31 -14.32
N VAL A 33 -4.80 9.09 -15.06
CA VAL A 33 -3.39 9.36 -14.73
C VAL A 33 -3.28 10.13 -13.40
N GLY A 34 -4.13 11.14 -13.19
CA GLY A 34 -4.19 11.90 -11.94
C GLY A 34 -4.57 11.03 -10.74
N PHE A 35 -5.56 10.14 -10.90
CA PHE A 35 -5.98 9.19 -9.86
C PHE A 35 -4.85 8.21 -9.50
N CYS A 36 -4.20 7.61 -10.49
CA CYS A 36 -3.08 6.68 -10.25
C CYS A 36 -1.89 7.38 -9.56
N ASN A 37 -1.55 8.59 -9.97
CA ASN A 37 -0.49 9.37 -9.32
C ASN A 37 -0.84 9.70 -7.86
N GLY A 38 -2.08 10.11 -7.60
CA GLY A 38 -2.57 10.35 -6.24
C GLY A 38 -2.55 9.09 -5.37
N LEU A 39 -3.03 7.96 -5.90
CA LEU A 39 -2.97 6.66 -5.24
C LEU A 39 -1.52 6.22 -4.96
N GLY A 40 -0.59 6.49 -5.88
CA GLY A 40 0.84 6.25 -5.69
C GLY A 40 1.40 7.00 -4.49
N VAL A 41 1.04 8.27 -4.33
CA VAL A 41 1.43 9.07 -3.15
C VAL A 41 0.82 8.50 -1.88
N VAL A 42 -0.47 8.14 -1.89
CA VAL A 42 -1.15 7.56 -0.72
C VAL A 42 -0.50 6.25 -0.27
N ILE A 43 -0.22 5.33 -1.21
CA ILE A 43 0.45 4.07 -0.90
C ILE A 43 1.88 4.33 -0.41
N GLY A 44 2.63 5.20 -1.09
CA GLY A 44 4.00 5.54 -0.71
C GLY A 44 4.09 6.11 0.69
N LEU A 45 3.20 7.03 1.05
CA LEU A 45 3.13 7.62 2.39
C LEU A 45 2.68 6.59 3.44
N ALA A 46 1.74 5.70 3.10
CA ALA A 46 1.29 4.65 4.01
C ALA A 46 2.40 3.66 4.40
N GLN A 47 3.41 3.43 3.56
CA GLN A 47 4.55 2.56 3.92
C GLN A 47 5.35 3.10 5.12
N PHE A 48 5.36 4.41 5.34
CA PHE A 48 6.09 5.01 6.47
C PHE A 48 5.45 4.71 7.83
N ASN A 49 4.16 4.35 7.88
CA ASN A 49 3.51 3.92 9.13
C ASN A 49 4.16 2.65 9.72
N ILE A 50 4.79 1.81 8.89
CA ILE A 50 5.42 0.56 9.33
C ILE A 50 6.67 0.87 10.20
N PHE A 51 7.29 2.04 10.02
CA PHE A 51 8.44 2.51 10.81
C PHE A 51 8.04 3.26 12.09
N LYS A 52 6.74 3.37 12.40
CA LYS A 52 6.28 3.98 13.65
C LYS A 52 6.07 2.90 14.70
N VAL A 53 6.48 3.18 15.93
CA VAL A 53 6.10 2.33 17.06
C VAL A 53 4.61 2.51 17.29
N ALA A 54 3.89 1.41 17.50
CA ALA A 54 2.52 1.46 18.00
C ALA A 54 2.53 1.97 19.45
N GLY A 55 2.73 3.27 19.64
CA GLY A 55 2.73 3.94 20.92
C GLY A 55 1.32 4.02 21.51
N THR A 56 0.94 3.01 22.27
CA THR A 56 0.42 2.99 23.65
C THR A 56 -0.30 4.22 24.24
N GLY A 57 -1.02 5.03 23.46
CA GLY A 57 -1.73 6.17 24.04
C GLY A 57 -2.74 6.84 23.14
N ASP A 58 -3.85 6.17 22.84
CA ASP A 58 -5.10 6.90 22.66
C ASP A 58 -6.31 6.05 23.05
N ASN A 59 -6.80 6.30 24.26
CA ASN A 59 -8.05 5.74 24.79
C ASN A 59 -9.24 6.65 24.42
N ASN A 60 -9.36 7.17 23.19
CA ASN A 60 -10.49 8.06 22.88
C ASN A 60 -11.10 7.81 21.50
N HIS A 61 -12.40 8.11 21.43
CA HIS A 61 -13.39 7.72 20.44
C HIS A 61 -13.21 8.31 19.01
N ASP A 62 -12.03 8.85 18.66
CA ASP A 62 -11.83 9.68 17.47
C ASP A 62 -11.15 8.95 16.30
N ARG A 63 -11.19 7.61 16.30
CA ARG A 63 -10.58 6.75 15.26
C ARG A 63 -11.07 7.02 13.83
N ARG A 64 -12.27 7.59 13.66
CA ARG A 64 -12.97 7.64 12.37
C ARG A 64 -12.39 8.67 11.37
N LEU A 65 -11.69 9.71 11.85
CA LEU A 65 -11.02 10.69 10.98
C LEU A 65 -9.57 10.31 10.66
N SER A 66 -8.92 9.61 11.59
CA SER A 66 -7.59 9.00 11.39
C SER A 66 -7.62 7.95 10.26
N GLU A 67 -8.71 7.20 10.12
CA GLU A 67 -8.83 6.13 9.12
C GLU A 67 -8.96 6.63 7.65
N ILE A 68 -9.49 7.83 7.41
CA ILE A 68 -9.68 8.36 6.04
C ILE A 68 -8.41 9.04 5.51
N GLY A 69 -7.57 9.55 6.40
CA GLY A 69 -6.30 10.23 6.09
C GLY A 69 -5.04 9.49 6.54
N GLY A 70 -5.16 8.21 6.92
CA GLY A 70 -4.13 7.40 7.58
C GLY A 70 -2.73 7.43 6.95
N ALA A 71 -2.67 7.64 5.63
CA ALA A 71 -1.42 7.75 4.89
C ALA A 71 -0.60 8.99 5.27
N PHE A 72 -1.22 10.11 5.65
CA PHE A 72 -0.52 11.37 6.00
C PHE A 72 -0.20 11.47 7.50
N LEU A 73 -0.70 10.54 8.29
CA LEU A 73 -0.52 10.51 9.74
C LEU A 73 0.91 10.23 10.26
N PRO A 74 1.83 9.53 9.53
CA PRO A 74 3.16 9.26 10.05
C PRO A 74 3.94 10.55 10.43
N PHE A 75 3.65 11.66 9.77
CA PHE A 75 4.42 12.90 9.95
C PHE A 75 3.72 13.93 10.85
N THR A 76 2.46 13.70 11.24
CA THR A 76 1.63 14.69 11.94
C THR A 76 1.14 14.25 13.31
N ASN A 77 1.16 12.95 13.63
CA ASN A 77 0.51 12.42 14.84
C ASN A 77 1.42 12.31 16.07
N GLY A 78 2.63 12.89 16.02
CA GLY A 78 3.55 12.88 17.16
C GLY A 78 3.97 11.50 17.65
N THR A 79 3.67 10.42 16.90
CA THR A 79 4.05 9.06 17.25
C THR A 79 5.55 8.90 17.14
N ASP A 80 6.15 8.24 18.13
CA ASP A 80 7.58 7.97 18.11
C ASP A 80 7.96 7.04 16.96
N TRP A 81 9.06 7.37 16.30
CA TRP A 81 9.66 6.51 15.29
C TRP A 81 10.25 5.26 15.96
N CYS A 82 10.34 4.16 15.20
CA CYS A 82 10.98 2.94 15.67
C CYS A 82 12.40 3.22 16.18
N ASP A 83 12.82 2.45 17.18
CA ASP A 83 14.20 2.52 17.69
C ASP A 83 15.21 2.34 16.55
N ALA A 84 16.38 2.98 16.68
CA ALA A 84 17.39 3.02 15.63
C ALA A 84 17.84 1.61 15.22
N THR A 85 17.93 0.67 16.17
CA THR A 85 18.29 -0.72 15.90
C THR A 85 17.25 -1.40 15.03
N MET A 86 15.97 -1.26 15.38
CA MET A 86 14.86 -1.85 14.64
C MET A 86 14.71 -1.21 13.25
N GLY A 87 14.84 0.10 13.16
CA GLY A 87 14.78 0.84 11.91
C GLY A 87 15.88 0.42 10.92
N LEU A 88 17.10 0.15 11.41
CA LEU A 88 18.19 -0.38 10.59
C LEU A 88 17.91 -1.79 10.06
N TRP A 89 17.35 -2.68 10.89
CA TRP A 89 16.94 -4.01 10.43
C TRP A 89 15.83 -3.97 9.38
N MET A 90 14.87 -3.06 9.51
CA MET A 90 13.81 -2.87 8.52
C MET A 90 14.36 -2.27 7.23
N ALA A 91 15.23 -1.26 7.32
CA ALA A 91 15.90 -0.67 6.16
C ALA A 91 16.78 -1.70 5.43
N PHE A 92 17.42 -2.61 6.16
CA PHE A 92 18.19 -3.70 5.58
C PHE A 92 17.31 -4.65 4.75
N HIS A 93 16.16 -5.09 5.28
CA HIS A 93 15.22 -5.95 4.52
C HIS A 93 14.65 -5.23 3.30
N ILE A 94 14.35 -3.93 3.41
CA ILE A 94 13.95 -3.10 2.27
C ILE A 94 15.08 -3.04 1.23
N GLY A 95 16.34 -2.93 1.67
CA GLY A 95 17.51 -3.01 0.81
C GLY A 95 17.61 -4.35 0.07
N VAL A 96 17.39 -5.47 0.76
CA VAL A 96 17.41 -6.83 0.16
C VAL A 96 16.32 -6.99 -0.90
N THR A 97 15.09 -6.53 -0.61
CA THR A 97 13.98 -6.62 -1.58
C THR A 97 14.19 -5.71 -2.79
N LEU A 98 14.74 -4.51 -2.58
CA LEU A 98 15.10 -3.60 -3.68
C LEU A 98 16.27 -4.12 -4.52
N LEU A 99 17.28 -4.72 -3.88
CA LEU A 99 18.40 -5.36 -4.56
C LEU A 99 17.92 -6.52 -5.43
N THR A 100 17.01 -7.34 -4.91
CA THR A 100 16.41 -8.44 -5.67
C THR A 100 15.62 -7.91 -6.87
N TYR A 101 14.86 -6.83 -6.68
CA TYR A 101 14.14 -6.18 -7.78
C TYR A 101 15.06 -5.72 -8.92
N VAL A 102 16.27 -5.24 -8.62
CA VAL A 102 17.22 -4.72 -9.63
C VAL A 102 18.06 -5.83 -10.28
N MET A 103 18.54 -6.81 -9.48
CA MET A 103 19.47 -7.84 -9.95
C MET A 103 18.76 -9.01 -10.62
N PHE A 104 17.62 -9.44 -10.08
CA PHE A 104 16.94 -10.66 -10.50
C PHE A 104 16.38 -10.63 -11.94
N PRO A 105 15.78 -9.54 -12.46
CA PRO A 105 15.33 -9.51 -13.86
C PRO A 105 16.49 -9.55 -14.87
N LYS A 106 17.74 -9.30 -14.43
CA LYS A 106 18.94 -9.44 -15.26
C LYS A 106 19.42 -10.89 -15.36
N ILE A 107 19.08 -11.74 -14.39
CA ILE A 107 19.50 -13.15 -14.33
C ILE A 107 18.42 -14.06 -14.92
N THR A 108 17.14 -13.84 -14.58
CA THR A 108 16.02 -14.64 -15.10
C THR A 108 14.79 -13.79 -15.40
N LYS A 109 14.17 -13.98 -16.57
CA LYS A 109 12.93 -13.27 -16.98
C LYS A 109 11.64 -14.06 -16.71
N ALA A 110 11.75 -15.32 -16.30
CA ALA A 110 10.61 -16.22 -16.13
C ALA A 110 9.85 -16.01 -14.81
N ILE A 111 10.54 -15.50 -13.78
CA ILE A 111 9.99 -15.38 -12.43
C ILE A 111 9.83 -13.88 -12.09
N PRO A 112 8.66 -13.42 -11.63
CA PRO A 112 8.46 -12.06 -11.15
C PRO A 112 9.40 -11.71 -10.00
N ALA A 113 10.04 -10.54 -10.06
CA ALA A 113 11.06 -10.15 -9.07
C ALA A 113 10.50 -9.98 -7.65
N SER A 114 9.21 -9.66 -7.49
CA SER A 114 8.54 -9.56 -6.19
C SER A 114 8.48 -10.91 -5.47
N LEU A 115 8.25 -12.00 -6.19
CA LEU A 115 8.21 -13.34 -5.60
C LEU A 115 9.59 -13.76 -5.09
N ALA A 116 10.63 -13.52 -5.89
CA ALA A 116 12.01 -13.78 -5.49
C ALA A 116 12.42 -12.92 -4.29
N GLY A 117 12.00 -11.65 -4.25
CA GLY A 117 12.31 -10.72 -3.16
C GLY A 117 11.77 -11.18 -1.81
N ILE A 118 10.53 -11.65 -1.76
CA ILE A 118 9.93 -12.16 -0.52
C ILE A 118 10.70 -13.39 -0.02
N ILE A 119 10.97 -14.36 -0.90
CA ILE A 119 11.73 -15.57 -0.53
C ILE A 119 13.11 -15.20 0.03
N MET A 120 13.84 -14.31 -0.66
CA MET A 120 15.16 -13.85 -0.18
C MET A 120 15.07 -13.14 1.17
N SER A 121 14.03 -12.32 1.40
CA SER A 121 13.82 -11.63 2.67
C SER A 121 13.44 -12.55 3.84
N THR A 122 12.87 -13.73 3.58
CA THR A 122 12.54 -14.71 4.64
C THR A 122 13.72 -15.59 5.07
N VAL A 123 14.78 -15.64 4.25
CA VAL A 123 15.97 -16.47 4.50
C VAL A 123 16.98 -15.75 5.37
N VAL A 124 17.00 -14.41 5.34
CA VAL A 124 17.91 -13.55 6.11
C VAL A 124 17.23 -13.08 7.39
#